data_AF-A0A527ZFX5-F1
#
_entry.id   AF-A0A527ZFX5-F1
#
_cell.length_a   1.000
_cell.length_b   1.000
_cell.length_c   1.000
_cell.angle_alpha   90.00
_cell.angle_beta   90.00
_cell.angle_gamma   90.00
#
_symmetry.space_group_name_H-M   'P 1'
#
loop_
_entity.id
_entity.type
_entity.pdbx_description
1 polymer ?
#
loop_
_entity_poly.entity_id
_entity_poly.type
_entity_poly.pdbx_seq_one_letter_code
_entity_poly.pdbx_strand_id
1 'polypeptide(L)' 'VEHGKTGFLVNDIREMAEAIVAASGLDAEICRAEARRRFSLKQMISSYMDAYHALAGLGAGRRRLSTVQ' A
#
# COMPACT_ATOMS: atom_id res chain seq x y z
N VAL A 1 -0.41 7.71 -3.68
CA VAL A 1 -0.38 9.19 -3.72
C VAL A 1 -1.67 9.67 -4.35
N GLU A 2 -2.25 10.75 -3.82
CA GLU A 2 -3.34 11.52 -4.44
C GLU A 2 -2.72 12.81 -5.00
N HIS A 3 -2.71 12.93 -6.33
CA HIS A 3 -2.01 14.00 -7.05
C HIS A 3 -2.51 15.38 -6.60
N GLY A 4 -1.59 16.31 -6.32
CA GLY A 4 -1.89 17.68 -5.87
C GLY A 4 -2.35 17.80 -4.42
N LYS A 5 -2.52 16.69 -3.69
CA LYS A 5 -2.98 16.71 -2.29
C LYS A 5 -2.01 16.06 -1.32
N THR A 6 -1.44 14.92 -1.70
CA THR A 6 -0.48 14.16 -0.87
C THR A 6 0.85 13.93 -1.57
N GLY A 7 1.05 14.61 -2.70
CA GLY A 7 2.21 14.50 -3.56
C GLY A 7 1.85 14.69 -5.03
N PHE A 8 2.87 14.63 -5.88
CA PHE A 8 2.72 14.73 -7.33
C PHE A 8 3.29 13.46 -7.97
N LEU A 9 2.57 12.95 -8.95
CA LEU A 9 3.05 11.88 -9.83
C LEU A 9 3.24 12.52 -11.20
N VAL A 10 4.44 12.41 -11.75
CA VAL A 10 4.88 13.10 -12.96
C VAL A 10 5.49 12.10 -13.94
N ASN A 11 5.47 12.43 -15.22
CA ASN A 11 5.91 11.56 -16.30
C ASN A 11 7.34 11.87 -16.77
N ASP A 12 7.82 13.09 -16.52
CA ASP A 12 9.14 13.53 -16.97
C ASP A 12 9.83 14.50 -16.01
N ILE A 13 11.06 14.84 -16.36
CA ILE A 13 11.96 15.67 -15.56
C ILE A 13 11.50 17.14 -15.51
N ARG A 14 10.84 17.64 -16.56
CA ARG A 14 10.33 19.02 -16.59
C ARG A 14 9.16 19.15 -15.62
N GLU A 15 8.21 18.23 -15.70
CA GLU A 15 7.10 18.12 -14.75
C GLU A 15 7.62 17.92 -13.32
N MET A 16 8.70 17.16 -13.13
CA MET A 16 9.34 17.00 -11.80
C MET A 16 9.85 18.34 -11.24
N ALA A 17 10.49 19.18 -12.07
CA ALA A 17 10.98 20.48 -11.62
C ALA A 17 9.84 21.37 -11.13
N GLU A 18 8.72 21.38 -11.85
CA GLU A 18 7.51 22.11 -11.46
C GLU A 18 6.89 21.53 -10.17
N ALA A 19 6.81 20.21 -10.07
CA ALA A 19 6.27 19.51 -8.91
C ALA A 19 7.08 19.76 -7.63
N ILE A 20 8.40 19.90 -7.71
CA ILE A 20 9.25 20.25 -6.56
C ILE A 20 8.85 21.62 -5.99
N VAL A 21 8.63 22.61 -6.85
CA VAL A 21 8.19 23.95 -6.42
C VAL A 21 6.78 23.86 -5.83
N ALA A 22 5.86 23.19 -6.52
CA ALA A 22 4.47 23.03 -6.09
C ALA A 22 4.34 22.23 -4.76
N ALA A 23 5.24 21.29 -4.48
CA ALA A 23 5.25 20.49 -3.26
C ALA A 23 5.35 21.33 -1.98
N SER A 24 5.95 22.52 -2.05
CA SER A 24 6.01 23.46 -0.92
C SER A 24 4.62 23.93 -0.45
N GLY A 25 3.61 23.88 -1.33
CA GLY A 25 2.23 24.24 -1.01
C GLY A 25 1.37 23.08 -0.47
N LEU A 26 1.92 21.86 -0.37
CA LEU A 26 1.18 20.74 0.18
C LEU A 26 1.03 20.87 1.70
N ASP A 27 -0.17 20.54 2.19
CA ASP A 27 -0.43 20.49 3.62
C ASP A 27 0.21 19.22 4.23
N ALA A 28 1.19 19.43 5.11
CA ALA A 28 1.91 18.37 5.79
C ALA A 28 1.02 17.52 6.70
N GLU A 29 0.00 18.09 7.33
CA GLU A 29 -0.93 17.35 8.20
C GLU A 29 -1.87 16.48 7.36
N ILE A 30 -2.34 16.97 6.21
CA ILE A 30 -3.11 16.13 5.28
C ILE A 30 -2.28 14.93 4.81
N CYS A 31 -1.01 15.15 4.44
CA CYS A 31 -0.10 14.08 4.06
C CYS A 31 0.09 13.05 5.19
N ARG A 32 0.32 13.51 6.42
CA ARG A 32 0.50 12.64 7.60
C ARG A 32 -0.77 11.86 7.93
N ALA A 33 -1.93 12.50 7.88
CA ALA A 33 -3.21 11.86 8.16
C ALA A 33 -3.50 10.75 7.14
N GLU A 34 -3.33 11.02 5.85
CA GLU A 34 -3.51 10.01 4.80
C GLU A 34 -2.50 8.86 4.90
N ALA A 35 -1.23 9.15 5.24
CA ALA A 35 -0.23 8.13 5.47
C ALA A 35 -0.62 7.20 6.63
N ARG A 36 -1.01 7.77 7.78
CA ARG A 36 -1.47 6.99 8.94
C ARG A 36 -2.72 6.16 8.63
N ARG A 37 -3.63 6.69 7.82
CA ARG A 37 -4.87 6.00 7.43
C ARG A 37 -4.63 4.82 6.50
N ARG A 38 -3.70 4.94 5.54
CA ARG A 38 -3.46 3.93 4.50
C ARG A 38 -2.39 2.91 4.88
N PHE A 39 -1.41 3.30 5.70
CA PHE A 39 -0.27 2.48 6.07
C PHE A 39 -0.26 2.19 7.58
N SER A 40 -1.43 1.94 8.14
CA SER A 40 -1.56 1.65 9.57
C SER A 40 -0.96 0.28 9.92
N LEU A 41 -0.34 0.18 11.10
CA LEU A 41 0.19 -1.09 11.62
C LEU A 41 -0.89 -2.18 11.68
N LYS A 42 -2.10 -1.80 12.10
CA LYS A 42 -3.24 -2.72 12.19
C LYS A 42 -3.60 -3.34 10.84
N GLN A 43 -3.71 -2.52 9.79
CA GLN A 43 -3.98 -3.02 8.44
C GLN A 43 -2.83 -3.91 7.94
N MET A 44 -1.58 -3.48 8.16
CA MET A 44 -0.41 -4.27 7.79
C MET A 44 -0.46 -5.67 8.41
N ILE A 45 -0.63 -5.77 9.73
CA ILE A 45 -0.70 -7.06 10.44
C ILE A 45 -1.86 -7.91 9.93
N SER A 46 -3.04 -7.33 9.76
CA SER A 46 -4.21 -8.06 9.25
C SER A 46 -3.92 -8.66 7.88
N SER A 47 -3.40 -7.86 6.93
CA SER A 47 -3.10 -8.32 5.58
C SER A 47 -2.04 -9.43 5.55
N TYR A 48 -1.02 -9.37 6.41
CA TYR A 48 -0.04 -10.45 6.53
C TYR A 48 -0.67 -11.74 7.07
N MET A 49 -1.48 -11.64 8.13
CA MET A 49 -2.14 -12.82 8.70
C MET A 49 -3.13 -13.44 7.72
N ASP A 50 -3.88 -12.63 6.97
CA ASP A 50 -4.78 -13.10 5.92
C ASP A 50 -4.00 -13.87 4.84
N ALA A 51 -2.84 -13.35 4.41
CA ALA A 51 -1.98 -14.04 3.46
C ALA A 51 -1.45 -15.38 4.02
N TYR A 52 -1.05 -15.43 5.29
CA TYR A 52 -0.60 -16.67 5.94
C TYR A 52 -1.71 -17.70 6.07
N HIS A 53 -2.92 -17.28 6.44
CA HIS A 53 -4.09 -18.16 6.47
C HIS A 53 -4.42 -18.72 5.09
N ALA A 54 -4.34 -17.89 4.04
CA ALA A 54 -4.56 -18.35 2.67
C ALA A 54 -3.52 -19.40 2.25
N LEU A 55 -2.24 -19.16 2.51
CA LEU A 55 -1.16 -20.10 2.20
C LEU A 55 -1.30 -21.42 2.99
N ALA A 56 -1.61 -21.34 4.28
CA ALA A 56 -1.84 -22.51 5.12
C ALA A 56 -3.04 -23.34 4.61
N GLY A 57 -4.12 -22.67 4.19
CA GLY A 57 -5.29 -23.31 3.57
C GLY A 57 -4.96 -24.06 2.29
N LEU A 58 -4.14 -23.46 1.41
CA LEU A 58 -3.67 -24.11 0.18
C LEU A 58 -2.84 -25.37 0.47
N GLY A 59 -1.98 -25.35 1.49
CA GLY A 59 -1.21 -26.53 1.93
C GLY A 59 -2.09 -27.65 2.50
N ALA A 60 -3.06 -27.29 3.34
CA ALA A 60 -3.99 -28.24 3.94
C ALA A 60 -4.95 -28.86 2.91
N GLY A 61 -5.37 -28.12 1.89
CA GLY A 61 -6.16 -28.63 0.77
C GLY A 61 -5.37 -29.62 -0.09
N ARG A 62 -4.11 -29.30 -0.39
CA ARG A 62 -3.22 -30.17 -1.19
C ARG A 62 -2.95 -31.51 -0.51
N ARG A 63 -2.78 -31.51 0.82
CA ARG A 63 -2.57 -32.73 1.62
C ARG A 63 -3.82 -33.61 1.71
N ARG A 64 -5.02 -33.02 1.68
CA ARG A 64 -6.28 -33.77 1.65
C ARG A 64 -6.52 -34.48 0.31
N LEU A 65 -6.11 -33.88 -0.80
CA LEU A 65 -6.22 -34.50 -2.13
C LEU A 65 -5.24 -35.66 -2.33
N SER A 66 -4.07 -35.63 -1.68
CA SER A 66 -3.07 -36.71 -1.79
C SER A 66 -3.38 -37.97 -0.97
N THR A 67 -4.28 -37.91 0.02
CA THR A 67 -4.63 -39.07 0.87
C THR A 67 -5.85 -39.85 0.34
N VAL A 68 -6.43 -39.43 -0.80
CA VAL A 68 -7.63 -40.04 -1.41
C VAL A 68 -7.27 -40.83 -2.69
N GLN A 69 -6.00 -41.20 -2.87
CA GLN A 69 -5.55 -42.19 -3.86
C GLN A 69 -4.95 -43.39 -3.15
#